data_AF-A0A820GZD4-F1
#
_entry.id   AF-A0A820GZD4-F1
#
_cell.length_a   1.000
_cell.length_b   1.000
_cell.length_c   1.000
_cell.angle_alpha   90.00
_cell.angle_beta   90.00
_cell.angle_gamma   90.00
#
_symmetry.space_group_name_H-M   'P 1'
#
loop_
_entity.id
_entity.type
_entity.pdbx_description
1 polymer ?
#
loop_
_entity_poly.entity_id
_entity_poly.type
_entity_poly.pdbx_seq_one_letter_code
_entity_poly.pdbx_strand_id
1 'polypeptide(L)'
;MLKNCPTKENSPKCRINEEYQQCGSACPPTCYDFSYPLPKESQACIAMCKPGCFCKQGYYRAKNNECVRPEKCCTGDNEQYTDCGSACVE
;
A
#
# COMPACT_ATOMS: atom_id res chain seq x y z
N MET A 1 -21.95 -3.91 20.93
CA MET A 1 -20.79 -4.58 20.30
C MET A 1 -19.55 -3.76 20.63
N LEU A 2 -18.84 -4.08 21.71
CA LEU A 2 -17.63 -3.35 22.11
C LEU A 2 -16.52 -3.70 21.11
N LYS A 3 -16.17 -2.77 20.22
CA LYS A 3 -14.97 -2.86 19.40
C LYS A 3 -13.79 -2.45 20.28
N ASN A 4 -13.16 -3.42 20.92
CA ASN A 4 -11.93 -3.18 21.67
C ASN A 4 -10.81 -2.85 20.67
N CYS A 5 -10.57 -1.56 20.43
CA CYS A 5 -9.34 -1.13 19.78
C CYS A 5 -8.15 -1.51 20.69
N PRO A 6 -7.14 -2.23 20.19
CA PRO A 6 -5.95 -2.55 20.98
C PRO A 6 -5.29 -1.25 21.44
N THR A 7 -5.06 -1.13 22.75
CA THR A 7 -4.27 -0.05 23.34
C THR A 7 -2.84 -0.11 22.82
N LYS A 8 -2.15 1.02 22.78
CA LYS A 8 -0.78 1.21 22.23
C LYS A 8 0.24 0.17 22.72
N GLU A 9 -0.01 -0.47 23.86
CA GLU A 9 0.82 -1.49 24.50
C GLU A 9 0.68 -2.91 23.89
N ASN A 10 -0.48 -3.23 23.28
CA ASN A 10 -0.80 -4.55 22.70
C ASN A 10 -1.18 -4.47 21.20
N SER A 11 -0.84 -3.37 20.55
CA SER A 11 -1.02 -3.23 19.09
C SER A 11 0.00 -4.12 18.37
N PRO A 12 -0.40 -4.87 17.32
CA PRO A 12 0.55 -5.53 16.42
C PRO A 12 1.57 -4.49 15.97
N LYS A 13 2.86 -4.75 16.22
CA LYS A 13 3.92 -3.80 15.86
C LYS A 13 4.03 -3.73 14.34
N CYS A 14 3.34 -2.77 13.74
CA CYS A 14 3.51 -2.42 12.34
C CYS A 14 4.85 -1.73 12.12
N ARG A 15 5.37 -1.82 10.89
CA ARG A 15 6.65 -1.22 10.52
C ARG A 15 6.52 0.29 10.38
N ILE A 16 7.64 0.95 10.05
CA ILE A 16 7.62 2.38 9.74
C ILE A 16 6.67 2.65 8.56
N ASN A 17 5.90 3.73 8.67
CA ASN A 17 4.88 4.14 7.70
C ASN A 17 3.75 3.12 7.47
N GLU A 18 3.55 2.18 8.39
CA GLU A 18 2.39 1.31 8.43
C GLU A 18 1.44 1.69 9.58
N GLU A 19 0.17 1.34 9.44
CA GLU A 19 -0.87 1.44 10.46
C GLU A 19 -1.65 0.13 10.53
N TYR A 20 -2.00 -0.30 11.75
CA TYR A 20 -2.83 -1.48 11.92
C TYR A 20 -4.28 -1.12 11.62
N GLN A 21 -4.90 -1.88 10.71
CA GLN A 21 -6.31 -1.76 10.39
C GLN A 21 -6.98 -3.11 10.65
N GLN A 22 -8.16 -3.08 11.28
CA GLN A 22 -8.97 -4.29 11.46
C GLN A 22 -9.59 -4.77 10.14
N CYS A 23 -9.72 -3.87 9.16
CA CYS A 23 -10.38 -4.10 7.88
C CYS A 23 -9.68 -3.23 6.82
N GLY A 24 -8.46 -3.63 6.41
CA GLY A 24 -7.77 -3.02 5.28
C GLY A 24 -7.98 -3.81 3.99
N SER A 25 -7.86 -3.13 2.84
CA SER A 25 -8.04 -3.73 1.50
C SER A 25 -7.12 -4.93 1.28
N ALA A 26 -7.66 -6.04 0.74
CA ALA A 26 -6.82 -7.18 0.34
C ALA A 26 -5.91 -6.87 -0.87
N CYS A 27 -6.17 -5.76 -1.58
CA CYS A 27 -5.24 -5.16 -2.54
C CYS A 27 -4.80 -3.77 -2.06
N PRO A 28 -3.75 -3.69 -1.22
CA PRO A 28 -3.18 -2.40 -0.83
C PRO A 28 -2.44 -1.74 -2.01
N PRO A 29 -2.26 -0.40 -1.98
CA PRO A 29 -1.48 0.31 -3.00
C PRO A 29 0.00 -0.10 -2.96
N THR A 30 0.60 -0.26 -4.14
CA THR A 30 1.98 -0.74 -4.28
C THR A 30 2.76 0.10 -5.29
N CYS A 31 4.08 0.13 -5.17
CA CYS A 31 4.94 0.88 -6.09
C CYS A 31 4.96 0.34 -7.53
N TYR A 32 4.38 -0.82 -7.78
CA TYR A 32 4.32 -1.47 -9.09
C TYR A 32 2.91 -1.45 -9.70
N ASP A 33 1.91 -1.00 -8.93
CA ASP A 33 0.55 -0.81 -9.41
C ASP A 33 0.04 0.55 -8.94
N PHE A 34 0.35 1.57 -9.75
CA PHE A 34 -0.14 2.94 -9.56
C PHE A 34 -1.55 3.15 -10.10
N SER A 35 -2.19 2.10 -10.63
CA SER A 35 -3.55 2.14 -11.16
C SER A 35 -4.56 2.22 -10.02
N TYR A 36 -4.37 3.12 -9.06
CA TYR A 36 -5.28 3.31 -7.95
C TYR A 36 -6.24 4.48 -8.27
N PRO A 37 -7.57 4.29 -8.16
CA PRO A 37 -8.24 3.06 -7.72
C PRO A 37 -8.11 1.94 -8.77
N LEU A 38 -7.89 0.71 -8.28
CA LEU A 38 -7.71 -0.48 -9.12
C LEU A 38 -8.85 -0.58 -10.16
N PRO A 39 -8.56 -1.10 -11.37
CA PRO A 39 -9.58 -1.31 -12.38
C PRO A 39 -10.75 -2.11 -11.79
N LYS A 40 -11.96 -1.85 -12.29
CA LYS A 40 -13.22 -2.37 -11.75
C LYS A 40 -13.21 -3.89 -11.56
N GLU A 41 -12.52 -4.60 -12.45
CA GLU A 41 -12.28 -6.05 -12.43
C GLU A 41 -11.51 -6.53 -11.18
N SER A 42 -10.65 -5.68 -10.62
CA SER A 42 -9.87 -5.90 -9.39
C SER A 42 -10.59 -5.39 -8.13
N GLN A 43 -11.81 -4.82 -8.23
CA GLN A 43 -12.56 -4.35 -7.04
C GLN A 43 -12.96 -5.48 -6.09
N ALA A 44 -12.98 -6.73 -6.54
CA ALA A 44 -13.29 -7.88 -5.69
C ALA A 44 -12.37 -7.96 -4.46
N CYS A 45 -11.08 -7.63 -4.59
CA CYS A 45 -10.16 -7.60 -3.45
C CYS A 45 -10.24 -6.31 -2.61
N ILE A 46 -10.81 -5.22 -3.14
CA ILE A 46 -11.12 -4.02 -2.35
C ILE A 46 -12.32 -4.31 -1.43
N ALA A 47 -13.31 -5.08 -1.92
CA ALA A 47 -14.48 -5.49 -1.13
C ALA A 47 -14.15 -6.51 -0.04
N MET A 48 -13.04 -7.25 -0.18
CA MET A 48 -12.52 -8.14 0.86
C MET A 48 -11.59 -7.37 1.78
N CYS A 49 -11.95 -7.27 3.07
CA CYS A 49 -11.06 -6.69 4.06
C CYS A 49 -10.45 -7.73 4.99
N LYS A 50 -9.22 -7.48 5.41
CA LYS A 50 -8.48 -8.35 6.36
C LYS A 50 -7.83 -7.50 7.45
N PRO A 51 -7.70 -8.03 8.69
CA PRO A 51 -6.90 -7.39 9.72
C PRO A 51 -5.41 -7.49 9.40
N GLY A 52 -4.65 -6.41 9.60
CA GLY A 52 -3.22 -6.39 9.31
C GLY A 52 -2.59 -5.00 9.38
N CYS A 53 -1.29 -4.94 9.09
CA CYS A 53 -0.56 -3.69 8.93
C CYS A 53 -0.59 -3.26 7.45
N PHE A 54 -1.05 -2.04 7.21
CA PHE A 54 -1.19 -1.47 5.88
C PHE A 54 -0.38 -0.19 5.78
N CYS A 55 0.10 0.16 4.59
CA CYS A 55 0.75 1.44 4.39
C CYS A 55 -0.20 2.57 4.77
N LYS A 56 0.31 3.57 5.50
CA LYS A 56 -0.45 4.79 5.80
C LYS A 56 -0.90 5.47 4.53
N GLN A 57 -1.94 6.29 4.62
CA GLN A 57 -2.40 7.10 3.49
C GLN A 57 -1.24 7.89 2.86
N GLY A 58 -1.13 7.82 1.52
CA GLY A 58 -0.04 8.45 0.77
C GLY A 58 1.28 7.65 0.74
N TYR A 59 1.30 6.44 1.29
CA TYR A 59 2.44 5.51 1.17
C TYR A 59 2.05 4.27 0.35
N TYR A 60 3.03 3.77 -0.39
CA TYR A 60 2.90 2.64 -1.31
C TYR A 60 3.90 1.56 -0.90
N ARG A 61 3.49 0.30 -1.00
CA ARG A 61 4.36 -0.81 -0.65
C ARG A 61 5.37 -1.07 -1.76
N ALA A 62 6.65 -0.95 -1.44
CA ALA A 62 7.76 -1.29 -2.33
C ALA A 62 8.04 -2.81 -2.34
N LYS A 63 8.85 -3.27 -3.31
CA LYS A 63 9.23 -4.70 -3.45
C LYS A 63 9.95 -5.25 -2.22
N ASN A 64 10.68 -4.41 -1.49
CA ASN A 64 11.36 -4.77 -0.25
C ASN A 64 10.42 -4.81 0.97
N ASN A 65 9.10 -4.71 0.77
CA ASN A 65 8.08 -4.71 1.81
C ASN A 65 8.12 -3.50 2.76
N GLU A 66 8.71 -2.38 2.31
CA GLU A 66 8.65 -1.09 3.02
C GLU A 66 7.55 -0.19 2.44
N CYS A 67 6.89 0.58 3.31
CA CYS A 67 5.96 1.61 2.89
C CYS A 67 6.72 2.92 2.65
N VAL A 68 6.78 3.32 1.38
CA VAL A 68 7.52 4.49 0.93
C VAL A 68 6.57 5.50 0.27
N ARG A 69 7.00 6.76 0.16
CA ARG A 69 6.23 7.74 -0.60
C ARG A 69 6.32 7.44 -2.10
N PRO A 70 5.33 7.87 -2.91
CA PRO A 70 5.33 7.69 -4.36
C PRO A 70 6.66 8.12 -5.01
N GLU A 71 7.24 9.23 -4.55
CA GLU A 71 8.52 9.73 -5.06
C GLU A 71 9.68 8.72 -4.93
N LYS A 72 9.61 7.82 -3.94
CA LYS A 72 10.59 6.76 -3.68
C LYS A 72 10.25 5.44 -4.34
N CYS A 73 9.08 5.31 -4.97
CA CYS A 73 8.76 4.12 -5.77
C CYS A 73 9.59 4.05 -7.05
N CYS A 74 10.07 5.19 -7.55
CA CYS A 74 10.87 5.31 -8.76
C CYS A 74 12.39 5.15 -8.53
N THR A 75 12.82 4.91 -7.29
CA THR A 75 14.25 4.86 -6.92
C THR A 75 14.77 3.44 -6.71
N GLY A 76 14.40 2.50 -7.58
CA GLY A 76 15.17 1.25 -7.71
C GLY A 76 16.49 1.54 -8.44
N ASP A 77 17.56 0.80 -8.16
CA ASP A 77 18.94 0.97 -8.66
C ASP A 77 19.15 0.93 -10.20
N ASN A 78 18.27 1.53 -10.99
CA ASN A 78 18.48 1.91 -12.39
C ASN A 78 17.65 3.17 -12.67
N GLU A 79 18.22 4.32 -12.33
CA GLU A 79 17.75 5.63 -12.79
C GLU A 79 17.54 5.61 -14.30
N GLN A 80 16.29 5.69 -14.73
CA GLN A 80 15.95 6.54 -15.86
C GLN A 80 14.84 7.48 -15.40
N TYR A 81 15.22 8.73 -15.17
CA TYR A 81 14.30 9.84 -15.04
C TYR A 81 13.62 10.04 -16.40
N THR A 82 12.49 9.38 -16.59
CA THR A 82 11.48 9.83 -17.54
C THR A 82 10.26 10.14 -16.71
N ASP A 83 9.90 11.42 -16.73
CA ASP A 83 8.61 11.99 -16.36
C ASP A 83 7.53 10.91 -16.19
N CYS A 84 6.94 10.83 -14.99
CA CYS A 84 5.95 9.81 -14.66
C CYS A 84 4.72 9.95 -15.58
N GLY A 85 4.75 9.22 -16.71
CA GLY A 85 3.75 9.31 -17.75
C GLY A 85 3.99 8.30 -18.85
N SER A 86 3.11 7.30 -18.88
CA SER A 86 2.88 6.32 -19.95
C SER A 86 3.78 5.07 -19.99
N ALA A 87 3.09 3.93 -19.98
CA ALA A 87 3.61 2.59 -20.16
C ALA A 87 4.31 2.40 -21.52
N CYS A 88 5.19 1.41 -21.59
CA CYS A 88 5.76 0.92 -22.85
C CYS A 88 4.61 0.48 -23.78
N VAL A 89 4.51 1.13 -24.94
CA VAL A 89 3.77 0.59 -26.09
C VAL A 89 4.84 0.06 -27.03
N GLU A 90 4.80 -1.23 -27.34
CA GLU A 90 5.62 -1.82 -28.41
C GLU A 90 5.30 -1.18 -29.77
#